data_AF-A0A249NRW4-F1
#
_entry.id   AF-A0A249NRW4-F1
#
_cell.length_a   1.000
_cell.length_b   1.000
_cell.length_c   1.000
_cell.angle_alpha   90.00
_cell.angle_beta   90.00
_cell.angle_gamma   90.00
#
_symmetry.space_group_name_H-M   'P 1'
#
loop_
_entity.id
_entity.type
_entity.pdbx_description
1 polymer ?
#
loop_
_entity_poly.entity_id
_entity_poly.type
_entity_poly.pdbx_seq_one_letter_code
_entity_poly.pdbx_strand_id
1 'polypeptide(L)' 'MLICPRCKQRVLNPNSYGESSIYRSRHRLCMPCWDAEHEEIEREGTNNLPETLKSYGPENDYD' A
#
# COMPACT_ATOMS: atom_id res chain seq x y z
N MET A 1 10.94 -6.38 10.46
CA MET A 1 9.81 -5.57 10.97
C MET A 1 9.26 -4.77 9.81
N LEU A 2 7.99 -4.93 9.44
CA LEU A 2 7.41 -4.29 8.24
C LEU A 2 6.96 -2.85 8.55
N ILE A 3 7.31 -1.89 7.69
CA ILE A 3 6.80 -0.51 7.73
C ILE A 3 5.78 -0.36 6.61
N CYS A 4 4.57 0.13 6.93
CA CYS A 4 3.55 0.39 5.92
C CYS A 4 3.95 1.62 5.08
N PRO A 5 4.08 1.51 3.75
CA PRO A 5 4.50 2.62 2.92
C PRO A 5 3.44 3.71 2.75
N ARG A 6 2.15 3.43 3.01
CA ARG A 6 1.09 4.45 2.97
C ARG A 6 1.11 5.36 4.21
N CYS A 7 1.10 4.79 5.42
CA CYS A 7 1.03 5.57 6.67
C CYS A 7 2.38 5.77 7.38
N LYS A 8 3.46 5.16 6.88
CA LYS A 8 4.82 5.16 7.46
C LYS A 8 4.90 4.65 8.90
N GLN A 9 3.86 3.97 9.39
CA GLN A 9 3.83 3.35 10.71
C GLN A 9 4.37 1.92 10.66
N ARG A 10 4.91 1.46 11.79
CA ARG A 10 5.31 0.06 11.97
C ARG A 10 4.07 -0.82 12.04
N VAL A 11 4.07 -1.91 11.28
CA VAL A 11 3.02 -2.92 11.36
C VAL A 11 3.27 -3.78 12.60
N LEU A 12 2.44 -3.63 13.62
CA LEU A 12 2.58 -4.33 14.91
C LEU A 12 2.30 -5.83 14.79
N ASN A 13 1.40 -6.22 13.88
CA ASN A 13 1.08 -7.61 13.60
C ASN A 13 1.61 -8.00 12.20
N PRO A 14 2.73 -8.73 12.10
CA PRO A 14 3.30 -9.11 10.82
C PRO A 14 2.44 -10.06 10.00
N ASN A 15 1.34 -10.61 10.55
CA ASN A 15 0.36 -11.42 9.81
C ASN A 15 -0.86 -10.61 9.33
N SER A 16 -0.89 -9.29 9.55
CA SER A 16 -2.02 -8.41 9.22
C SER A 16 -1.59 -7.38 8.18
N TYR A 17 -1.35 -7.86 6.95
CA TYR A 17 -1.01 -7.05 5.80
C TYR A 17 -1.82 -7.47 4.57
N GLY A 18 -2.04 -6.52 3.67
CA GLY A 18 -2.55 -6.74 2.32
C GLY A 18 -1.54 -6.30 1.27
N GLU A 19 -1.51 -6.98 0.13
CA GLU A 19 -0.72 -6.53 -1.02
C GLU A 19 -1.47 -5.42 -1.76
N SER A 20 -0.78 -4.32 -2.05
CA SER A 20 -1.34 -3.18 -2.77
C SER A 20 -1.90 -3.63 -4.12
N SER A 21 -3.15 -3.23 -4.39
CA SER A 21 -3.86 -3.52 -5.63
C SER A 21 -3.59 -2.47 -6.72
N ILE A 22 -2.80 -1.43 -6.42
CA ILE A 22 -2.38 -0.41 -7.40
C ILE A 22 -1.53 -1.06 -8.49
N TYR A 23 -1.81 -0.72 -9.75
CA TYR A 23 -1.06 -1.18 -10.90
C TYR A 23 0.44 -0.84 -10.75
N ARG A 24 1.31 -1.85 -10.92
CA ARG A 24 2.77 -1.77 -10.71
C ARG A 24 3.21 -1.48 -9.27
N SER A 25 2.37 -1.77 -8.28
CA SER A 25 2.76 -1.77 -6.87
C SER A 25 3.07 -3.19 -6.39
N ARG A 26 4.14 -3.38 -5.63
CA ARG A 26 4.45 -4.61 -4.87
C ARG A 26 4.49 -4.36 -3.36
N HIS A 27 3.96 -3.21 -2.93
CA HIS A 27 4.01 -2.77 -1.56
C HIS A 27 3.06 -3.59 -0.69
N ARG A 28 3.53 -3.96 0.51
CA ARG A 28 2.66 -4.51 1.56
C ARG A 28 2.17 -3.39 2.45
N LEU A 29 0.85 -3.27 2.58
CA LEU A 29 0.17 -2.28 3.39
C LEU A 29 -0.33 -2.92 4.69
N CYS A 30 -0.41 -2.16 5.78
CA CYS A 30 -1.22 -2.60 6.91
C CYS A 30 -2.69 -2.66 6.49
N MET A 31 -3.48 -3.55 7.10
CA MET A 31 -4.89 -3.74 6.73
C MET A 31 -5.69 -2.43 6.59
N PRO A 32 -5.63 -1.46 7.53
CA PRO A 32 -6.38 -0.20 7.37
C PRO A 32 -5.97 0.62 6.14
N CYS A 33 -4.68 0.57 5.75
CA CYS A 33 -4.19 1.26 4.57
C CYS A 33 -4.54 0.50 3.28
N TRP A 34 -4.65 -0.82 3.36
CA TRP A 34 -5.11 -1.66 2.26
C TRP A 34 -6.60 -1.44 1.99
N ASP A 35 -7.45 -1.41 3.04
CA ASP A 35 -8.88 -1.11 2.91
C ASP A 35 -9.10 0.28 2.30
N ALA A 36 -8.38 1.30 2.80
CA ALA A 36 -8.45 2.66 2.26
C ALA A 36 -7.98 2.77 0.80
N GLU A 37 -7.01 1.93 0.38
CA GLU A 37 -6.60 1.84 -1.02
C GLU A 37 -7.69 1.19 -1.88
N HIS A 38 -8.35 0.15 -1.36
CA HIS A 38 -9.46 -0.49 -2.05
C HIS A 38 -10.60 0.49 -2.31
N GLU A 39 -11.01 1.24 -1.28
CA GLU A 39 -12.03 2.30 -1.40
C GLU A 39 -11.64 3.37 -2.42
N GLU A 40 -10.36 3.76 -2.47
CA GLU A 40 -9.84 4.72 -3.43
C GLU A 40 -9.92 4.18 -4.87
N ILE A 41 -9.54 2.92 -5.08
CA ILE A 41 -9.63 2.25 -6.39
C ILE A 41 -11.09 2.14 -6.85
N GLU A 42 -12.01 1.78 -5.95
CA GLU A 42 -13.44 1.72 -6.26
C GLU A 42 -14.00 3.09 -6.61
N ARG A 43 -13.60 4.14 -5.87
CA ARG A 43 -14.03 5.51 -6.11
C ARG A 43 -13.53 6.07 -7.44
N GLU A 44 -12.26 5.87 -7.77
CA GLU A 44 -11.69 6.34 -9.03
C GLU A 44 -12.06 5.44 -10.22
N GLY A 45 -12.57 4.23 -9.96
CA GLY A 45 -12.89 3.22 -10.98
C GLY A 45 -11.65 2.68 -11.70
N THR A 46 -10.46 2.86 -11.12
CA THR A 46 -9.19 2.43 -11.69
C THR A 46 -8.17 2.15 -10.60
N ASN A 47 -7.30 1.16 -10.82
CA ASN A 47 -6.15 0.90 -9.96
C ASN A 47 -4.86 1.55 -10.48
N ASN A 48 -4.92 2.31 -11.56
CA ASN A 48 -3.79 3.09 -12.05
C ASN A 48 -3.71 4.43 -11.30
N LEU A 49 -3.18 4.38 -10.07
CA LEU A 49 -3.08 5.53 -9.15
C LEU A 49 -1.61 5.97 -8.99
N PRO A 50 -1.03 6.68 -9.97
CA PRO A 50 0.40 7.01 -9.98
C PRO A 50 0.82 7.99 -8.87
N GLU A 51 -0.07 8.88 -8.43
CA GLU A 51 0.21 9.80 -7.32
C GLU A 51 0.26 9.06 -5.98
N THR A 52 -0.70 8.19 -5.75
CA THR A 52 -0.75 7.31 -4.57
C THR A 52 0.46 6.39 -4.53
N LEU A 53 0.84 5.79 -5.67
CA LEU A 53 2.05 4.98 -5.78
C LEU A 53 3.33 5.78 -5.47
N LYS A 54 3.46 7.03 -5.95
CA LYS A 54 4.61 7.89 -5.63
C LYS A 54 4.72 8.16 -4.13
N SER A 55 3.59 8.29 -3.42
CA SER A 55 3.59 8.54 -1.97
C SER A 55 4.15 7.37 -1.16
N TYR A 56 4.06 6.15 -1.70
CA TYR A 56 4.56 4.94 -1.04
C TYR A 56 6.08 4.96 -0.90
N GLY A 57 6.78 5.72 -1.75
CA GLY A 57 8.23 5.82 -1.79
C GLY A 57 8.82 4.93 -2.89
N PRO A 58 10.15 4.74 -2.91
CA PRO A 58 10.78 3.77 -3.80
C PRO A 58 10.19 2.36 -3.54
N GLU A 59 10.11 1.54 -4.59
CA GLU A 59 9.68 0.14 -4.46
C GLU A 59 10.50 -0.54 -3.35
N ASN A 60 9.83 -1.24 -2.43
CA ASN A 60 10.39 -1.88 -1.24
C ASN A 60 11.37 -3.06 -1.53
N ASP A 61 12.02 -3.10 -2.69
CA ASP A 61 13.16 -3.98 -2.95
C ASP A 61 14.46 -3.25 -2.60
N TYR A 62 14.79 -3.23 -1.30
CA TYR A 62 16.18 -3.24 -0.84
C TYR A 62 16.25 -4.07 0.44
N ASP A 63 16.89 -5.25 0.28
CA ASP A 63 17.50 -6.18 1.27
C ASP A 63 17.19 -6.00 2.77
#